data_AF-A0A7J2HPD1-F1
#
_entry.id   AF-A0A7J2HPD1-F1
#
_cell.length_a   1.000
_cell.length_b   1.000
_cell.length_c   1.000
_cell.angle_alpha   90.00
_cell.angle_beta   90.00
_cell.angle_gamma   90.00
#
_symmetry.space_group_name_H-M   'P 1'
#
loop_
_entity.id
_entity.type
_entity.pdbx_description
1 polymer ?
#
loop_
_entity_poly.entity_id
_entity_poly.type
_entity_poly.pdbx_seq_one_letter_code
_entity_poly.pdbx_strand_id
1 'polypeptide(L)'
;FFGDKQGGIEYTYGERLFKYHVPMIAKHGREIGRIIDQVDLVVKKLREKPYTRRAIAITWKAWSDPFSKNPPCLTQVIWNIKFNKLYQTCIFRSHDIYSAYLLNAYGLRKLQEIVAKRIEVELGDLVILSVSAHIYEYDWSNAIKLVNRYLGQRTFRLDPLGYFIIRVENGKIKVQHYTADGRKTKYFFEGTKAEKLYRAILGQNLISLLDHAAYLGKELGKAELCLRLGIRYSQDS
;
A
#
# COMPACT_ATOMS: atom_id res chain seq x y z
N PHE A 1 9.20 7.70 -17.66
CA PHE A 1 10.54 7.45 -17.06
C PHE A 1 11.66 7.40 -18.10
N PHE A 2 11.48 6.68 -19.22
CA PHE A 2 12.56 6.42 -20.20
C PHE A 2 12.38 7.13 -21.56
N GLY A 3 11.53 8.15 -21.64
CA GLY A 3 11.30 8.92 -22.87
C GLY A 3 12.17 10.18 -22.94
N ASP A 4 12.35 10.71 -24.14
CA ASP A 4 13.06 11.97 -24.39
C ASP A 4 12.31 13.17 -23.80
N LYS A 5 13.04 14.26 -23.50
CA LYS A 5 12.47 15.53 -23.03
C LYS A 5 11.55 16.09 -24.12
N GLN A 6 10.27 16.24 -23.79
CA GLN A 6 9.35 17.08 -24.59
C GLN A 6 9.61 18.56 -24.27
N GLY A 7 9.36 19.46 -25.22
CA GLY A 7 9.62 20.89 -25.08
C GLY A 7 8.96 21.48 -23.82
N GLY A 8 9.73 22.26 -23.05
CA GLY A 8 9.26 22.91 -21.82
C GLY A 8 9.45 22.12 -20.52
N ILE A 9 9.91 20.86 -20.57
CA ILE A 9 10.17 20.05 -19.37
C ILE A 9 11.60 20.30 -18.85
N GLU A 10 11.72 20.95 -17.68
CA GLU A 10 13.02 21.26 -17.05
C GLU A 10 13.86 20.00 -16.75
N TYR A 11 13.21 18.89 -16.36
CA TYR A 11 13.89 17.63 -16.03
C TYR A 11 12.98 16.40 -16.23
N THR A 12 13.60 15.22 -16.37
CA THR A 12 12.89 13.95 -16.21
C THR A 12 13.50 13.12 -15.06
N TYR A 13 12.72 12.24 -14.43
CA TYR A 13 13.27 11.32 -13.44
C TYR A 13 14.35 10.40 -14.04
N GLY A 14 14.20 10.01 -15.30
CA GLY A 14 15.21 9.22 -16.00
C GLY A 14 16.53 9.96 -16.13
N GLU A 15 16.50 11.21 -16.58
CA GLU A 15 17.70 12.06 -16.61
C GLU A 15 18.33 12.18 -15.23
N ARG A 16 17.54 12.45 -14.18
CA ARG A 16 18.07 12.57 -12.82
C ARG A 16 18.66 11.27 -12.28
N LEU A 17 18.14 10.10 -12.65
CA LEU A 17 18.64 8.81 -12.14
C LEU A 17 19.83 8.26 -12.96
N PHE A 18 19.77 8.35 -14.29
CA PHE A 18 20.75 7.74 -15.19
C PHE A 18 21.81 8.73 -15.70
N LYS A 19 21.55 10.04 -15.63
CA LYS A 19 22.44 11.10 -16.11
C LYS A 19 22.47 12.26 -15.11
N TYR A 20 22.81 11.98 -13.85
CA TYR A 20 22.84 13.01 -12.81
C TYR A 20 24.03 13.96 -13.03
N HIS A 21 23.76 15.12 -13.61
CA HIS A 21 24.75 16.17 -13.85
C HIS A 21 25.12 16.88 -12.55
N VAL A 22 26.42 16.85 -12.20
CA VAL A 22 27.03 17.55 -11.08
C VAL A 22 27.96 18.63 -11.64
N PRO A 23 27.80 19.91 -11.29
CA PRO A 23 28.76 20.94 -11.67
C PRO A 23 30.08 20.69 -10.92
N MET A 24 31.21 20.74 -11.62
CA MET A 24 32.54 20.85 -10.99
C MET A 24 33.26 22.07 -11.53
N ILE A 25 33.88 22.82 -10.63
CA ILE A 25 34.82 23.88 -10.98
C ILE A 25 36.18 23.20 -11.20
N ALA A 26 36.72 23.23 -12.43
CA ALA A 26 38.09 22.78 -12.66
C ALA A 26 39.08 23.77 -12.03
N LYS A 27 40.29 23.28 -11.71
CA LYS A 27 41.39 24.02 -11.05
C LYS A 27 41.86 25.31 -11.78
N HIS A 28 41.22 25.72 -12.88
CA HIS A 28 41.52 26.92 -13.68
C HIS A 28 40.25 27.64 -14.18
N GLY A 29 39.13 27.57 -13.43
CA GLY A 29 37.92 28.34 -13.75
C GLY A 29 37.11 27.85 -14.95
N ARG A 30 37.44 26.70 -15.53
CA ARG A 30 36.57 26.03 -16.52
C ARG A 30 35.58 25.13 -15.79
N GLU A 31 34.30 25.29 -16.07
CA GLU A 31 33.28 24.39 -15.57
C GLU A 31 33.35 23.07 -16.36
N ILE A 32 33.68 21.96 -15.68
CA ILE A 32 33.67 20.62 -16.28
C ILE A 32 32.62 19.82 -15.50
N GLY A 33 31.41 19.72 -16.04
CA GLY A 33 30.35 18.94 -15.43
C GLY A 33 30.68 17.44 -15.42
N ARG A 34 30.36 16.75 -14.33
CA ARG A 34 30.40 15.28 -14.24
C ARG A 34 29.00 14.72 -14.40
N ILE A 35 28.86 13.66 -15.20
CA ILE A 35 27.61 12.89 -15.31
C ILE A 35 27.74 11.61 -14.49
N ILE A 36 26.73 11.33 -13.66
CA ILE A 36 26.69 10.14 -12.82
C ILE A 36 25.45 9.31 -13.16
N ASP A 37 25.65 8.08 -13.61
CA ASP A 37 24.59 7.06 -13.66
C ASP A 37 24.45 6.44 -12.26
N GLN A 38 23.49 6.94 -11.49
CA GLN A 38 23.29 6.50 -10.10
C GLN A 38 22.76 5.07 -10.04
N VAL A 39 21.96 4.65 -11.04
CA VAL A 39 21.40 3.30 -11.09
C VAL A 39 22.50 2.28 -11.37
N ASP A 40 23.41 2.57 -12.30
CA ASP A 40 24.58 1.73 -12.56
C ASP A 40 25.50 1.61 -11.34
N LEU A 41 25.78 2.72 -10.65
CA LEU A 41 26.54 2.71 -9.40
C LEU A 41 25.87 1.85 -8.32
N VAL A 42 24.55 1.95 -8.17
CA VAL A 42 23.78 1.13 -7.23
C VAL A 42 23.85 -0.35 -7.60
N VAL A 43 23.67 -0.70 -8.88
CA VAL A 43 23.77 -2.08 -9.36
C VAL A 43 25.15 -2.66 -9.05
N LYS A 44 26.23 -1.97 -9.40
CA LYS A 44 27.61 -2.41 -9.09
C LYS A 44 27.80 -2.64 -7.59
N LYS A 45 27.33 -1.71 -6.77
CA LYS A 45 27.44 -1.78 -5.30
C LYS A 45 26.64 -2.93 -4.70
N LEU A 46 25.44 -3.20 -5.21
CA LEU A 46 24.61 -4.31 -4.76
C LEU A 46 25.20 -5.67 -5.16
N ARG A 47 25.86 -5.78 -6.33
CA ARG A 47 26.59 -7.00 -6.71
C ARG A 47 27.81 -7.24 -5.83
N GLU A 48 28.57 -6.19 -5.50
CA GLU A 48 29.75 -6.30 -4.65
C GLU A 48 29.39 -6.53 -3.16
N LYS A 49 28.36 -5.82 -2.67
CA LYS A 49 27.94 -5.83 -1.26
C LYS A 49 26.40 -5.89 -1.16
N PRO A 50 25.78 -7.07 -1.32
CA PRO A 50 24.31 -7.24 -1.40
C PRO A 50 23.52 -6.62 -0.25
N TYR A 51 24.06 -6.66 0.97
CA TYR A 51 23.40 -6.14 2.18
C TYR A 51 23.75 -4.69 2.51
N THR A 52 24.29 -3.95 1.55
CA THR A 52 24.61 -2.52 1.72
C THR A 52 23.36 -1.71 2.04
N ARG A 53 23.48 -0.80 3.01
CA ARG A 53 22.44 0.21 3.32
C ARG A 53 22.65 1.53 2.56
N ARG A 54 23.53 1.51 1.56
CA ARG A 54 24.04 2.70 0.85
C ARG A 54 23.77 2.62 -0.65
N ALA A 55 22.75 1.86 -1.05
CA ALA A 55 22.24 1.78 -2.43
C ALA A 55 21.12 2.81 -2.57
N ILE A 56 21.50 4.05 -2.90
CA ILE A 56 20.62 5.22 -2.89
C ILE A 56 20.88 6.01 -4.18
N ALA A 57 19.81 6.48 -4.80
CA ALA A 57 19.84 7.50 -5.85
C ALA A 57 18.98 8.70 -5.43
N ILE A 58 19.41 9.90 -5.78
CA ILE A 58 18.72 11.16 -5.50
C ILE A 58 18.39 11.87 -6.80
N THR A 59 17.23 12.51 -6.85
CA THR A 59 16.84 13.34 -8.00
C THR A 59 16.99 14.83 -7.71
N TRP A 60 16.93 15.21 -6.44
CA TRP A 60 17.10 16.59 -5.99
C TRP A 60 18.54 17.06 -6.19
N LYS A 61 18.72 18.25 -6.75
CA LYS A 61 19.99 18.98 -6.88
C LYS A 61 19.94 20.20 -5.97
N ALA A 62 20.72 20.17 -4.90
CA ALA A 62 20.72 21.22 -3.88
C ALA A 62 21.08 22.61 -4.43
N TRP A 63 21.87 22.69 -5.52
CA TRP A 63 22.30 23.95 -6.11
C TRP A 63 21.34 24.54 -7.14
N SER A 64 20.34 23.79 -7.64
CA SER A 64 19.42 24.26 -8.69
C SER A 64 17.96 24.18 -8.30
N ASP A 65 17.54 23.09 -7.66
CA ASP A 65 16.13 22.79 -7.46
C ASP A 65 15.42 23.67 -6.42
N PRO A 66 16.08 24.21 -5.38
CA PRO A 66 15.45 25.19 -4.49
C PRO A 66 14.97 26.47 -5.20
N PHE A 67 15.52 26.78 -6.37
CA PHE A 67 15.21 27.98 -7.14
C PHE A 67 14.35 27.69 -8.38
N SER A 68 14.05 26.42 -8.66
CA SER A 68 13.20 26.02 -9.78
C SER A 68 11.72 26.22 -9.44
N LYS A 69 10.93 26.66 -10.43
CA LYS A 69 9.47 26.72 -10.31
C LYS A 69 8.84 25.33 -10.31
N ASN A 70 9.51 24.34 -10.91
CA ASN A 70 9.03 22.99 -11.08
C ASN A 70 10.11 21.99 -10.66
N PRO A 71 10.44 21.85 -9.36
CA PRO A 71 11.52 20.94 -8.96
C PRO A 71 11.06 19.47 -8.84
N PRO A 72 12.01 18.52 -8.77
CA PRO A 72 11.94 17.24 -8.05
C PRO A 72 10.69 16.72 -7.34
N CYS A 73 9.65 16.13 -7.93
CA CYS A 73 8.58 15.55 -7.07
C CYS A 73 9.04 14.27 -6.34
N LEU A 74 9.50 13.25 -7.09
CA LEU A 74 10.35 12.18 -6.53
C LEU A 74 11.66 12.80 -6.08
N THR A 75 12.15 12.53 -4.87
CA THR A 75 13.42 13.05 -4.33
C THR A 75 14.48 11.97 -4.14
N GLN A 76 14.05 10.75 -3.79
CA GLN A 76 14.96 9.66 -3.43
C GLN A 76 14.41 8.30 -3.86
N VAL A 77 15.32 7.42 -4.28
CA VAL A 77 15.06 5.98 -4.46
C VAL A 77 16.14 5.21 -3.70
N ILE A 78 15.72 4.26 -2.86
CA ILE A 78 16.57 3.45 -2.00
C ILE A 78 16.31 1.99 -2.33
N TRP A 79 17.38 1.20 -2.44
CA TRP A 79 17.31 -0.23 -2.65
C TRP A 79 17.96 -0.99 -1.52
N ASN A 80 17.42 -2.17 -1.21
CA ASN A 80 18.04 -3.13 -0.31
C ASN A 80 17.68 -4.56 -0.72
N ILE A 81 18.58 -5.50 -0.47
CA ILE A 81 18.33 -6.93 -0.73
C ILE A 81 18.12 -7.64 0.60
N LYS A 82 17.02 -8.38 0.72
CA LYS A 82 16.75 -9.32 1.81
C LYS A 82 16.03 -10.54 1.27
N PHE A 83 16.30 -11.73 1.82
CA PHE A 83 15.64 -12.97 1.41
C PHE A 83 15.66 -13.20 -0.12
N ASN A 84 16.79 -12.90 -0.76
CA ASN A 84 16.97 -12.96 -2.22
C ASN A 84 15.98 -12.10 -3.04
N LYS A 85 15.43 -11.04 -2.42
CA LYS A 85 14.49 -10.09 -3.03
C LYS A 85 15.03 -8.67 -2.97
N LEU A 86 14.87 -7.93 -4.07
CA LEU A 86 15.18 -6.50 -4.14
C LEU A 86 13.97 -5.69 -3.69
N TYR A 87 14.09 -5.00 -2.56
CA TYR A 87 13.12 -4.01 -2.09
C TYR A 87 13.49 -2.62 -2.60
N GLN A 88 12.49 -1.82 -2.94
CA GLN A 88 12.67 -0.45 -3.42
C GLN A 88 11.77 0.50 -2.64
N THR A 89 12.36 1.51 -2.00
CA THR A 89 11.63 2.60 -1.32
C THR A 89 11.83 3.90 -2.09
N CYS A 90 10.74 4.54 -2.46
CA CYS A 90 10.71 5.79 -3.22
C CYS A 90 10.05 6.88 -2.37
N ILE A 91 10.67 8.06 -2.30
CA ILE A 91 10.17 9.19 -1.50
C ILE A 91 9.79 10.33 -2.43
N PHE A 92 8.55 10.79 -2.31
CA PHE A 92 8.03 11.97 -3.01
C PHE A 92 7.80 13.09 -2.01
N ARG A 93 8.40 14.28 -2.24
CA ARG A 93 8.11 15.47 -1.41
C ARG A 93 6.70 16.00 -1.64
N SER A 94 6.19 15.82 -2.86
CA SER A 94 4.88 16.28 -3.34
C SER A 94 4.38 15.24 -4.35
N HIS A 95 3.16 14.77 -4.18
CA HIS A 95 2.60 13.69 -4.98
C HIS A 95 1.14 13.94 -5.33
N ASP A 96 0.90 14.23 -6.61
CA ASP A 96 -0.44 14.23 -7.19
C ASP A 96 -0.95 12.78 -7.25
N ILE A 97 -1.93 12.50 -6.39
CA ILE A 97 -2.47 11.16 -6.18
C ILE A 97 -3.42 10.75 -7.30
N TYR A 98 -4.12 11.70 -7.91
CA TYR A 98 -5.14 11.37 -8.91
C TYR A 98 -4.51 11.16 -10.28
N SER A 99 -3.73 12.14 -10.76
CA SER A 99 -3.27 12.16 -12.15
C SER A 99 -1.89 11.53 -12.35
N ALA A 100 -1.01 11.55 -11.33
CA ALA A 100 0.38 11.11 -11.49
C ALA A 100 0.74 9.81 -10.76
N TYR A 101 0.16 9.53 -9.59
CA TYR A 101 0.57 8.43 -8.71
C TYR A 101 0.64 7.07 -9.41
N LEU A 102 -0.39 6.72 -10.17
CA LEU A 102 -0.45 5.41 -10.82
C LEU A 102 0.68 5.24 -11.84
N LEU A 103 0.91 6.25 -12.69
CA LEU A 103 1.99 6.23 -13.68
C LEU A 103 3.38 6.25 -13.02
N ASN A 104 3.53 7.01 -11.92
CA ASN A 104 4.74 7.00 -11.11
C ASN A 104 5.03 5.60 -10.55
N ALA A 105 4.02 4.94 -9.97
CA ALA A 105 4.15 3.60 -9.41
C ALA A 105 4.53 2.57 -10.47
N TYR A 106 3.91 2.60 -11.65
CA TYR A 106 4.29 1.74 -12.78
C TYR A 106 5.74 1.98 -13.23
N GLY A 107 6.14 3.24 -13.39
CA GLY A 107 7.50 3.58 -13.79
C GLY A 107 8.55 3.13 -12.78
N LEU A 108 8.26 3.27 -11.48
CA LEU A 108 9.11 2.82 -10.39
C LEU A 108 9.17 1.30 -10.28
N ARG A 109 8.06 0.58 -10.54
CA ARG A 109 8.07 -0.88 -10.61
C ARG A 109 8.93 -1.38 -11.76
N LYS A 110 8.85 -0.74 -12.92
CA LYS A 110 9.72 -1.06 -14.07
C LYS A 110 11.20 -0.78 -13.77
N LEU A 111 11.51 0.31 -13.06
CA LEU A 111 12.87 0.58 -12.59
C LEU A 111 13.36 -0.55 -11.66
N GLN A 112 12.54 -0.98 -10.70
CA GLN A 112 12.88 -2.08 -9.80
C GLN A 112 13.15 -3.39 -10.55
N GLU A 113 12.31 -3.73 -11.52
CA GLU A 113 12.50 -4.90 -12.40
C GLU A 113 13.84 -4.86 -13.14
N ILE A 114 14.21 -3.71 -13.69
CA ILE A 114 15.50 -3.53 -14.39
C ILE A 114 16.67 -3.76 -13.41
N VAL A 115 16.62 -3.18 -12.22
CA VAL A 115 17.68 -3.35 -11.21
C VAL A 115 17.75 -4.80 -10.72
N ALA A 116 16.61 -5.42 -10.40
CA ALA A 116 16.51 -6.80 -9.93
C ALA A 116 17.08 -7.78 -10.95
N LYS A 117 16.75 -7.60 -12.24
CA LYS A 117 17.29 -8.41 -13.33
C LYS A 117 18.81 -8.27 -13.46
N ARG A 118 19.36 -7.06 -13.31
CA ARG A 118 20.80 -6.80 -13.43
C ARG A 118 21.65 -7.38 -12.29
N ILE A 119 21.03 -7.69 -11.16
CA ILE A 119 21.68 -8.26 -9.98
C ILE A 119 21.19 -9.69 -9.65
N GLU A 120 20.32 -10.26 -10.50
CA GLU A 120 19.86 -11.65 -10.46
C GLU A 120 19.13 -12.04 -9.16
N VAL A 121 18.22 -11.17 -8.70
CA VAL A 121 17.37 -11.42 -7.51
C VAL A 121 15.88 -11.26 -7.85
N GLU A 122 15.00 -11.79 -7.00
CA GLU A 122 13.56 -11.66 -7.15
C GLU A 122 13.06 -10.24 -6.82
N LEU A 123 11.83 -9.92 -7.22
CA LEU A 123 11.18 -8.69 -6.80
C LEU A 123 10.71 -8.78 -5.35
N GLY A 124 11.13 -7.82 -4.54
CA GLY A 124 10.52 -7.50 -3.27
C GLY A 124 9.48 -6.40 -3.40
N ASP A 125 9.12 -5.81 -2.25
CA ASP A 125 8.11 -4.77 -2.20
C ASP A 125 8.60 -3.46 -2.81
N LEU A 126 7.68 -2.76 -3.47
CA LEU A 126 7.81 -1.36 -3.84
C LEU A 126 7.08 -0.54 -2.80
N VAL A 127 7.81 0.28 -2.06
CA VAL A 127 7.26 1.21 -1.06
C VAL A 127 7.33 2.61 -1.64
N ILE A 128 6.20 3.31 -1.65
CA ILE A 128 6.11 4.71 -2.06
C ILE A 128 5.67 5.54 -0.86
N LEU A 129 6.56 6.41 -0.39
CA LEU A 129 6.27 7.38 0.65
C LEU A 129 5.94 8.73 0.02
N SER A 130 4.71 9.20 0.22
CA SER A 130 4.25 10.50 -0.25
C SER A 130 4.20 11.46 0.93
N VAL A 131 5.10 12.44 0.98
CA VAL A 131 5.18 13.41 2.09
C VAL A 131 4.01 14.38 2.05
N SER A 132 3.76 15.00 0.89
CA SER A 132 2.56 15.80 0.63
C SER A 132 1.73 15.14 -0.47
N ALA A 133 0.83 14.25 -0.04
CA ALA A 133 -0.17 13.63 -0.91
C ALA A 133 -1.35 14.58 -1.12
N HIS A 134 -1.68 14.89 -2.37
CA HIS A 134 -2.73 15.84 -2.69
C HIS A 134 -3.48 15.46 -3.98
N ILE A 135 -4.66 16.05 -4.15
CA ILE A 135 -5.47 15.99 -5.37
C ILE A 135 -5.77 17.44 -5.76
N TYR A 136 -5.59 17.79 -7.03
CA TYR A 136 -5.93 19.12 -7.51
C TYR A 136 -7.45 19.34 -7.53
N GLU A 137 -7.88 20.58 -7.29
CA GLU A 137 -9.30 20.92 -7.18
C GLU A 137 -10.10 20.55 -8.44
N TYR A 138 -9.54 20.80 -9.62
CA TYR A 138 -10.18 20.44 -10.90
C TYR A 138 -10.36 18.92 -11.09
N ASP A 139 -9.51 18.10 -10.44
CA ASP A 139 -9.58 16.64 -10.49
C ASP A 139 -10.50 16.05 -9.40
N TRP A 140 -10.90 16.85 -8.40
CA TRP A 140 -11.64 16.39 -7.23
C TRP A 140 -12.95 15.69 -7.60
N SER A 141 -13.71 16.26 -8.54
CA SER A 141 -14.98 15.69 -9.00
C SER A 141 -14.79 14.32 -9.66
N ASN A 142 -13.70 14.13 -10.41
CA ASN A 142 -13.40 12.88 -11.07
C ASN A 142 -12.84 11.84 -10.10
N ALA A 143 -12.06 12.27 -9.09
CA ALA A 143 -11.62 11.43 -7.99
C ALA A 143 -12.82 10.84 -7.23
N ILE A 144 -13.83 11.66 -6.90
CA ILE A 144 -15.07 11.19 -6.25
C ILE A 144 -15.80 10.17 -7.12
N LYS A 145 -15.96 10.42 -8.43
CA LYS A 145 -16.60 9.47 -9.35
C LYS A 145 -15.86 8.13 -9.37
N LEU A 146 -14.53 8.16 -9.38
CA LEU A 146 -13.69 6.96 -9.36
C LEU A 146 -13.88 6.16 -8.06
N VAL A 147 -13.82 6.84 -6.92
CA VAL A 147 -14.07 6.23 -5.60
C VAL A 147 -15.46 5.64 -5.53
N ASN A 148 -16.51 6.37 -5.92
CA ASN A 148 -17.88 5.86 -5.87
C ASN A 148 -18.09 4.65 -6.79
N ARG A 149 -17.43 4.62 -7.95
CA ARG A 149 -17.51 3.48 -8.88
C ARG A 149 -16.94 2.20 -8.28
N TYR A 150 -15.81 2.28 -7.57
CA TYR A 150 -15.06 1.09 -7.12
C TYR A 150 -15.14 0.80 -5.61
N LEU A 151 -15.26 1.83 -4.77
CA LEU A 151 -15.39 1.73 -3.32
C LEU A 151 -16.81 1.96 -2.82
N GLY A 152 -17.65 2.69 -3.57
CA GLY A 152 -19.09 2.81 -3.30
C GLY A 152 -19.83 1.47 -3.42
N GLN A 153 -19.17 0.45 -3.99
CA GLN A 153 -19.60 -0.95 -4.03
C GLN A 153 -18.81 -1.82 -3.02
N ARG A 154 -18.60 -1.38 -1.78
CA ARG A 154 -18.42 -2.37 -0.70
C ARG A 154 -19.76 -3.07 -0.49
N THR A 155 -20.16 -3.91 -1.44
CA THR A 155 -21.18 -4.92 -1.22
C THR A 155 -20.71 -5.76 -0.05
N PHE A 156 -21.61 -6.02 0.89
CA PHE A 156 -21.39 -7.07 1.89
C PHE A 156 -21.09 -8.35 1.10
N ARG A 157 -19.81 -8.74 1.06
CA ARG A 157 -19.40 -10.01 0.47
C ARG A 157 -19.52 -11.04 1.57
N LEU A 158 -20.21 -12.13 1.32
CA LEU A 158 -20.32 -13.21 2.29
C LEU A 158 -18.91 -13.77 2.58
N ASP A 159 -18.60 -14.10 3.84
CA ASP A 159 -17.36 -14.80 4.16
C ASP A 159 -17.35 -16.16 3.42
N PRO A 160 -16.26 -16.53 2.71
CA PRO A 160 -16.13 -17.82 2.05
C PRO A 160 -16.44 -19.04 2.94
N LEU A 161 -16.20 -18.91 4.25
CA LEU A 161 -16.48 -19.98 5.21
C LEU A 161 -17.93 -20.03 5.66
N GLY A 162 -18.69 -18.95 5.46
CA GLY A 162 -20.12 -18.89 5.71
C GLY A 162 -20.57 -17.71 6.55
N TYR A 163 -21.69 -17.88 7.26
CA TYR A 163 -22.27 -16.85 8.10
C TYR A 163 -22.92 -17.43 9.35
N PHE A 164 -23.19 -16.55 10.31
CA PHE A 164 -23.76 -16.92 11.61
C PHE A 164 -25.14 -16.31 11.77
N ILE A 165 -26.09 -17.13 12.21
CA ILE A 165 -27.38 -16.67 12.71
C ILE A 165 -27.32 -16.68 14.24
N ILE A 166 -27.61 -15.53 14.84
CA ILE A 166 -27.60 -15.35 16.29
C ILE A 166 -29.05 -15.23 16.77
N ARG A 167 -29.37 -15.91 17.87
CA ARG A 167 -30.67 -15.82 18.54
C ARG A 167 -30.46 -15.70 20.04
N VAL A 168 -31.36 -14.98 20.71
CA VAL A 168 -31.40 -14.89 22.18
C VAL A 168 -32.72 -15.48 22.65
N GLU A 169 -32.66 -16.66 23.26
CA GLU A 169 -33.83 -17.45 23.66
C GLU A 169 -33.49 -18.25 24.93
N ASN A 170 -34.49 -18.46 25.80
CA ASN A 170 -34.35 -19.28 27.02
C ASN A 170 -33.16 -18.87 27.91
N GLY A 171 -32.90 -17.56 28.01
CA GLY A 171 -31.81 -17.04 28.83
C GLY A 171 -30.39 -17.30 28.26
N LYS A 172 -30.27 -17.70 26.98
CA LYS A 172 -28.98 -17.97 26.33
C LYS A 172 -28.89 -17.31 24.95
N ILE A 173 -27.68 -16.96 24.55
CA ILE A 173 -27.31 -16.62 23.18
C ILE A 173 -26.99 -17.93 22.46
N LYS A 174 -27.65 -18.17 21.32
CA LYS A 174 -27.46 -19.33 20.45
C LYS A 174 -26.90 -18.85 19.12
N VAL A 175 -25.82 -19.47 18.66
CA VAL A 175 -25.13 -19.10 17.42
C VAL A 175 -25.05 -20.33 16.53
N GLN A 176 -25.68 -20.25 15.35
CA GLN A 176 -25.66 -21.31 14.36
C GLN A 176 -24.85 -20.87 13.14
N HIS A 177 -23.88 -21.68 12.73
CA HIS A 177 -23.11 -21.43 11.52
C HIS A 177 -23.74 -22.11 10.29
N TYR A 178 -23.73 -21.41 9.16
CA TYR A 178 -24.17 -21.84 7.84
C TYR A 178 -23.04 -21.65 6.84
N THR A 179 -22.87 -22.55 5.87
CA THR A 179 -21.94 -22.36 4.76
C THR A 179 -22.37 -21.19 3.86
N ALA A 180 -21.44 -20.72 3.01
CA ALA A 180 -21.71 -19.62 2.09
C ALA A 180 -22.88 -19.89 1.11
N ASP A 181 -23.18 -21.16 0.81
CA ASP A 181 -24.31 -21.58 -0.01
C ASP A 181 -25.59 -21.88 0.80
N GLY A 182 -25.62 -21.54 2.09
CA GLY A 182 -26.81 -21.57 2.94
C GLY A 182 -27.08 -22.91 3.64
N ARG A 183 -26.16 -23.88 3.62
CA ARG A 183 -26.34 -25.15 4.33
C ARG A 183 -26.00 -25.01 5.80
N LYS A 184 -26.87 -25.49 6.66
CA LYS A 184 -26.63 -25.53 8.11
C LYS A 184 -25.46 -26.47 8.43
N THR A 185 -24.47 -25.99 9.18
CA THR A 185 -23.32 -26.82 9.59
C THR A 185 -23.52 -27.46 10.96
N LYS A 186 -22.63 -28.38 11.33
CA LYS A 186 -22.58 -28.99 12.66
C LYS A 186 -22.19 -28.01 13.78
N TYR A 187 -21.68 -26.83 13.44
CA TYR A 187 -21.17 -25.87 14.42
C TYR A 187 -22.32 -25.05 15.00
N PHE A 188 -22.59 -25.32 16.27
CA PHE A 188 -23.56 -24.64 17.10
C PHE A 188 -22.90 -24.26 18.41
N PHE A 189 -23.10 -23.02 18.85
CA PHE A 189 -22.53 -22.50 20.08
C PHE A 189 -23.64 -21.89 20.93
N GLU A 190 -23.59 -22.13 22.24
CA GLU A 190 -24.49 -21.50 23.19
C GLU A 190 -23.76 -20.97 24.42
N GLY A 191 -24.25 -19.87 24.97
CA GLY A 191 -23.66 -19.25 26.15
C GLY A 191 -24.35 -17.96 26.54
N THR A 192 -23.88 -17.37 27.64
CA THR A 192 -24.40 -16.09 28.15
C THR A 192 -23.43 -14.93 27.96
N LYS A 193 -22.15 -15.21 27.66
CA LYS A 193 -21.09 -14.21 27.45
C LYS A 193 -20.59 -14.21 26.02
N ALA A 194 -20.56 -13.04 25.39
CA ALA A 194 -20.06 -12.86 24.03
C ALA A 194 -18.61 -13.30 23.89
N GLU A 195 -17.78 -13.00 24.89
CA GLU A 195 -16.35 -13.34 24.91
C GLU A 195 -16.09 -14.84 24.75
N LYS A 196 -16.82 -15.67 25.50
CA LYS A 196 -16.66 -17.12 25.41
C LYS A 196 -17.11 -17.64 24.04
N LEU A 197 -18.18 -17.07 23.50
CA LEU A 197 -18.74 -17.46 22.21
C LEU A 197 -17.81 -17.12 21.06
N TYR A 198 -17.34 -15.88 20.94
CA TYR A 198 -16.46 -15.53 19.81
C TYR A 198 -15.12 -16.24 19.90
N ARG A 199 -14.56 -16.49 21.10
CA ARG A 199 -13.32 -17.27 21.25
C ARG A 199 -13.51 -18.72 20.80
N ALA A 200 -14.63 -19.34 21.15
CA ALA A 200 -14.95 -20.69 20.71
C ALA A 200 -15.11 -20.76 19.17
N ILE A 201 -15.79 -19.78 18.57
CA ILE A 201 -15.97 -19.69 17.12
C ILE A 201 -14.64 -19.49 16.40
N LEU A 202 -13.79 -18.57 16.88
CA LEU A 202 -12.45 -18.34 16.33
C LEU A 202 -11.58 -19.59 16.44
N GLY A 203 -11.67 -20.33 17.55
CA GLY A 203 -10.95 -21.59 17.73
C GLY A 203 -11.35 -22.70 16.73
N GLN A 204 -12.51 -22.59 16.07
CA GLN A 204 -12.94 -23.50 15.01
C GLN A 204 -12.54 -23.03 13.61
N ASN A 205 -11.85 -21.89 13.47
CA ASN A 205 -11.44 -21.29 12.19
C ASN A 205 -12.60 -21.14 11.18
N LEU A 206 -13.75 -20.64 11.64
CA LEU A 206 -14.98 -20.49 10.84
C LEU A 206 -15.13 -19.11 10.17
N ILE A 207 -14.11 -18.26 10.25
CA ILE A 207 -14.12 -16.89 9.71
C ILE A 207 -12.80 -16.66 8.99
N SER A 208 -12.87 -16.17 7.75
CA SER A 208 -11.69 -15.89 6.93
C SER A 208 -11.47 -14.39 6.71
N LEU A 209 -12.51 -13.57 6.92
CA LEU A 209 -12.47 -12.13 6.69
C LEU A 209 -12.58 -11.33 8.01
N LEU A 210 -11.68 -10.36 8.20
CA LEU A 210 -11.58 -9.60 9.45
C LEU A 210 -12.78 -8.67 9.73
N ASP A 211 -13.41 -8.15 8.68
CA ASP A 211 -14.65 -7.36 8.79
C ASP A 211 -15.82 -8.23 9.31
N HIS A 212 -15.88 -9.50 8.92
CA HIS A 212 -16.85 -10.46 9.43
C HIS A 212 -16.59 -10.86 10.88
N ALA A 213 -15.32 -11.01 11.27
CA ALA A 213 -14.95 -11.21 12.67
C ALA A 213 -15.38 -10.02 13.54
N ALA A 214 -15.17 -8.79 13.06
CA ALA A 214 -15.60 -7.57 13.74
C ALA A 214 -17.14 -7.49 13.85
N TYR A 215 -17.86 -7.80 12.76
CA TYR A 215 -19.32 -7.84 12.76
C TYR A 215 -19.86 -8.90 13.75
N LEU A 216 -19.31 -10.11 13.76
CA LEU A 216 -19.70 -11.15 14.71
C LEU A 216 -19.49 -10.70 16.15
N GLY A 217 -18.34 -10.07 16.46
CA GLY A 217 -18.05 -9.54 17.79
C GLY A 217 -19.06 -8.48 18.23
N LYS A 218 -19.42 -7.56 17.33
CA LYS A 218 -20.46 -6.54 17.53
C LYS A 218 -21.81 -7.19 17.84
N GLU A 219 -22.25 -8.15 17.03
CA GLU A 219 -23.56 -8.80 17.19
C GLU A 219 -23.65 -9.65 18.46
N LEU A 220 -22.58 -10.36 18.83
CA LEU A 220 -22.54 -11.10 20.09
C LEU A 220 -22.57 -10.17 21.31
N GLY A 221 -21.85 -9.05 21.26
CA GLY A 221 -21.91 -8.02 22.31
C GLY A 221 -23.32 -7.42 22.46
N LYS A 222 -23.98 -7.15 21.33
CA LYS A 222 -25.38 -6.71 21.30
C LYS A 222 -26.31 -7.76 21.91
N ALA A 223 -26.14 -9.04 21.54
CA ALA A 223 -26.92 -10.15 22.07
C ALA A 223 -26.73 -10.34 23.60
N GLU A 224 -25.50 -10.23 24.11
CA GLU A 224 -25.22 -10.26 25.55
C GLU A 224 -25.88 -9.10 26.30
N LEU A 225 -25.83 -7.90 25.73
CA LEU A 225 -26.50 -6.74 26.31
C LEU A 225 -28.03 -6.91 26.36
N CYS A 226 -28.64 -7.35 25.25
CA CYS A 226 -30.06 -7.65 25.18
C CYS A 226 -30.46 -8.72 26.21
N LEU A 227 -29.69 -9.80 26.32
CA LEU A 227 -29.91 -10.86 27.29
C LEU A 227 -29.88 -10.33 28.73
N ARG A 228 -28.89 -9.50 29.06
CA ARG A 228 -28.73 -8.92 30.40
C ARG A 228 -29.85 -7.94 30.77
N LEU A 229 -30.32 -7.16 29.80
CA LEU A 229 -31.36 -6.15 30.01
C LEU A 229 -32.79 -6.72 29.85
N GLY A 230 -32.94 -7.97 29.44
CA GLY A 230 -34.25 -8.57 29.15
C GLY A 230 -34.95 -7.95 27.92
N ILE A 231 -34.18 -7.35 27.00
CA ILE A 231 -34.69 -6.69 25.80
C ILE A 231 -34.63 -7.67 24.62
N ARG A 232 -35.60 -7.58 23.70
CA ARG A 232 -35.61 -8.38 22.47
C ARG A 232 -34.38 -8.09 21.61
N TYR A 233 -33.60 -9.13 21.32
CA TYR A 233 -32.52 -9.07 20.35
C TYR A 233 -33.06 -9.15 18.92
N SER A 234 -32.48 -8.33 18.03
CA SER A 234 -32.63 -8.44 16.58
C SER A 234 -31.24 -8.32 15.97
N GLN A 235 -30.85 -9.29 15.14
CA GLN A 235 -29.60 -9.25 14.41
C GLN A 235 -29.65 -8.16 13.34
N ASP A 236 -28.56 -7.40 13.18
CA ASP A 236 -28.44 -6.41 12.11
C ASP A 236 -28.33 -7.14 10.75
N SER A 237 -29.19 -6.84 9.78
CA SER A 237 -29.18 -7.45 8.43
C SER A 237 -28.45 -6.59 7.40
#